data_AF-A0A1C4FFK2-F1
#
_entry.id   AF-A0A1C4FFK2-F1
#
_cell.length_a   1.000
_cell.length_b   1.000
_cell.length_c   1.000
_cell.angle_alpha   90.00
_cell.angle_beta   90.00
_cell.angle_gamma   90.00
#
_symmetry.space_group_name_H-M   'P 1'
#
loop_
_entity.id
_entity.type
_entity.pdbx_description
1 polymer ?
#
loop_
_entity_poly.entity_id
_entity_poly.type
_entity_poly.pdbx_seq_one_letter_code
_entity_poly.pdbx_strand_id
1 'polypeptide(L)' 'MQDLISIFNQKGWHKSFYAFREDTWTGMNYELGTGKIKRDEEGKPMRQDNSLWDVIKKDLQTSK' A
#
# COMPACT_ATOMS: atom_id res chain seq x y z
N MET A 1 1.54 20.58 -6.79
CA MET A 1 0.40 19.69 -6.50
C MET A 1 0.75 18.90 -5.25
N GLN A 2 -0.02 19.01 -4.16
CA GLN A 2 0.18 18.24 -2.93
C GLN A 2 -0.80 17.06 -2.93
N ASP A 3 -0.35 15.89 -2.50
CA ASP A 3 -1.24 14.73 -2.34
C ASP A 3 -2.09 14.84 -1.06
N LEU A 4 -3.13 14.00 -0.97
CA LEU A 4 -4.06 14.00 0.16
C LEU A 4 -3.36 13.69 1.50
N ILE A 5 -2.35 12.82 1.47
CA ILE A 5 -1.55 12.44 2.64
C ILE A 5 -0.85 13.68 3.21
N SER A 6 -0.26 14.51 2.35
CA SER A 6 0.41 15.75 2.71
C SER A 6 -0.55 16.77 3.29
N ILE A 7 -1.76 16.89 2.71
CA ILE A 7 -2.81 17.78 3.22
C ILE A 7 -3.25 17.35 4.63
N PHE A 8 -3.49 16.05 4.84
CA PHE A 8 -3.89 15.53 6.15
C PHE A 8 -2.81 15.76 7.22
N ASN A 9 -1.54 15.57 6.86
CA ASN A 9 -0.42 15.85 7.77
C ASN A 9 -0.35 17.33 8.15
N GLN A 10 -0.43 18.24 7.16
CA GLN A 10 -0.38 19.69 7.41
C GLN A 10 -1.53 20.17 8.30
N LYS A 11 -2.71 19.55 8.19
CA LYS A 11 -3.89 19.90 8.98
C LYS A 11 -3.98 19.18 10.32
N GLY A 12 -3.07 18.23 10.60
CA GLY A 12 -3.12 17.40 11.80
C GLY A 12 -4.34 16.49 11.85
N TRP A 13 -4.89 16.10 10.69
CA TRP A 13 -6.08 15.25 10.62
C TRP A 13 -5.70 13.78 10.73
N HIS A 14 -6.52 13.02 11.47
CA HIS A 14 -6.41 11.57 11.52
C HIS A 14 -6.77 10.96 10.16
N LYS A 15 -5.97 10.00 9.72
CA LYS A 15 -6.17 9.25 8.48
C LYS A 15 -5.93 7.77 8.71
N SER A 16 -6.62 6.93 7.96
CA SER A 16 -6.40 5.48 7.91
C SER A 16 -6.30 5.03 6.46
N PHE A 17 -5.56 3.95 6.22
CA PHE A 17 -5.45 3.33 4.92
C PHE A 17 -6.14 1.97 4.95
N TYR A 18 -7.10 1.77 4.04
CA TYR A 18 -7.80 0.50 3.89
C TYR A 18 -7.18 -0.31 2.75
N ALA A 19 -6.83 -1.55 3.08
CA ALA A 19 -6.28 -2.52 2.15
C ALA A 19 -7.13 -3.79 2.18
N PHE A 20 -7.23 -4.46 1.04
CA PHE A 20 -7.83 -5.78 0.99
C PHE A 20 -6.74 -6.84 1.18
N ARG A 21 -7.07 -7.87 1.96
CA ARG A 21 -6.31 -9.09 2.08
C ARG A 21 -7.28 -10.25 1.92
N GLU A 22 -6.92 -11.25 1.14
CA GLU A 22 -7.64 -12.53 1.13
C GLU A 22 -7.11 -13.40 2.28
N ASP A 23 -7.93 -14.31 2.80
CA ASP A 23 -7.65 -15.04 4.03
C ASP A 23 -6.36 -15.87 3.98
N THR A 24 -6.01 -16.39 2.80
CA THR A 24 -4.80 -17.18 2.58
C THR A 24 -3.58 -16.34 2.19
N TRP A 25 -3.77 -15.04 1.97
CA TRP A 25 -2.68 -14.16 1.54
C TRP A 25 -1.83 -13.72 2.73
N THR A 26 -0.51 -13.85 2.58
CA THR A 26 0.48 -13.39 3.58
C THR A 26 0.71 -11.87 3.59
N GLY A 27 0.15 -11.14 2.62
CA GLY A 27 0.41 -9.72 2.38
C GLY A 27 -0.76 -9.01 1.70
N MET A 28 -0.68 -7.69 1.62
CA MET A 28 -1.79 -6.83 1.23
C MET A 28 -1.94 -6.68 -0.29
N ASN A 29 -3.13 -6.35 -0.77
CA ASN A 29 -3.42 -6.19 -2.20
C ASN A 29 -2.52 -5.12 -2.88
N TYR A 30 -2.16 -4.05 -2.18
CA TYR A 30 -1.29 -3.02 -2.73
C TYR A 30 0.14 -3.52 -3.01
N GLU A 31 0.54 -4.66 -2.46
CA GLU A 31 1.84 -5.30 -2.72
C GLU A 31 1.83 -6.17 -3.98
N LEU A 32 0.74 -6.18 -4.76
CA LEU A 32 0.61 -6.97 -5.99
C LEU A 32 0.94 -6.17 -7.26
N GLY A 33 1.39 -4.92 -7.11
CA GLY A 33 1.61 -3.98 -8.21
C GLY A 33 0.29 -3.38 -8.73
N THR A 34 0.38 -2.72 -9.88
CA THR A 34 -0.76 -2.03 -10.53
C THR A 34 -1.35 -2.81 -11.71
N GLY A 35 -0.70 -3.90 -12.11
CA GLY A 35 -1.10 -4.74 -13.23
C GLY A 35 -2.00 -5.91 -12.85
N LYS A 36 -2.19 -6.84 -13.80
CA LYS A 36 -2.87 -8.11 -13.52
C LYS A 36 -2.13 -8.87 -12.42
N ILE A 37 -2.87 -9.45 -11.48
CA ILE A 37 -2.33 -10.30 -10.42
C ILE A 37 -1.64 -11.49 -11.06
N LYS A 38 -0.33 -11.61 -10.84
CA LYS A 38 0.46 -12.79 -11.21
C LYS A 38 0.37 -13.81 -10.09
N ARG A 39 0.40 -15.09 -10.44
CA ARG A 39 0.34 -16.20 -9.49
C ARG A 39 1.56 -17.09 -9.68
N ASP A 40 2.05 -17.66 -8.59
CA ASP A 40 3.09 -18.69 -8.61
C ASP A 40 2.52 -20.07 -8.97
N GLU A 41 3.37 -21.09 -9.00
CA GLU A 41 3.01 -22.47 -9.35
C GLU A 41 2.02 -23.07 -8.35
N GLU A 42 2.03 -22.60 -7.10
CA GLU A 42 1.10 -22.95 -6.03
C GLU A 42 -0.21 -22.13 -6.04
N GLY A 43 -0.36 -21.20 -7.00
CA GLY A 43 -1.56 -20.38 -7.18
C GLY A 43 -1.66 -19.16 -6.25
N LYS A 44 -0.63 -18.89 -5.43
CA LYS A 44 -0.55 -17.73 -4.55
C LYS A 44 -0.18 -16.48 -5.33
N PRO A 45 -0.67 -15.30 -4.91
CA PRO A 45 -0.39 -14.07 -5.64
C PRO A 45 1.07 -13.65 -5.42
N MET A 46 1.77 -13.39 -6.53
CA MET A 46 3.15 -12.92 -6.50
C MET A 46 3.21 -11.43 -6.17
N ARG A 47 4.06 -11.09 -5.20
CA ARG A 47 4.30 -9.71 -4.79
C ARG A 47 5.14 -9.00 -5.85
N GLN A 48 4.80 -7.75 -6.10
CA GLN A 48 5.46 -6.88 -7.05
C GLN A 48 5.60 -5.50 -6.43
N ASP A 49 6.69 -4.81 -6.77
CA ASP A 49 6.89 -3.45 -6.32
C ASP A 49 5.74 -2.55 -6.77
N ASN A 50 5.31 -1.69 -5.85
CA ASN A 50 4.24 -0.73 -6.07
C ASN A 50 4.65 0.61 -5.45
N SER A 51 4.67 1.67 -6.27
CA SER A 51 5.00 3.02 -5.82
C SER A 51 4.09 3.52 -4.70
N LEU A 52 2.86 3.00 -4.59
CA LEU A 52 1.98 3.30 -3.45
C LEU A 52 2.61 2.89 -2.12
N TRP A 53 3.35 1.79 -2.09
CA TRP A 53 4.01 1.32 -0.88
C TRP A 53 5.13 2.25 -0.45
N ASP A 54 5.89 2.80 -1.41
CA ASP A 54 6.94 3.78 -1.13
C ASP A 54 6.36 5.07 -0.55
N VAL A 55 5.22 5.53 -1.09
CA VAL A 55 4.50 6.70 -0.58
C VAL A 55 4.03 6.48 0.87
N ILE A 56 3.43 5.32 1.17
CA ILE A 56 2.97 4.97 2.52
C ILE A 56 4.16 4.86 3.49
N LYS A 57 5.23 4.17 3.10
CA LYS A 57 6.45 4.05 3.93
C LYS A 57 7.06 5.41 4.25
N LYS A 58 7.19 6.27 3.25
CA LYS A 58 7.74 7.61 3.43
C LYS A 58 6.92 8.42 4.43
N ASP A 59 5.59 8.36 4.33
CA ASP A 59 4.69 9.00 5.29
C ASP A 59 4.90 8.49 6.73
N LEU A 60 4.90 7.16 6.90
CA LEU A 60 5.09 6.53 8.21
C LEU A 60 6.46 6.83 8.86
N GLN A 61 7.51 6.97 8.04
CA GLN A 61 8.84 7.33 8.53
C GLN A 61 8.95 8.80 8.93
N THR A 62 8.18 9.69 8.30
CA THR A 62 8.19 11.13 8.58
C THR A 62 7.42 11.48 9.85
N SER A 63 6.55 10.58 10.33
CA SER A 63 5.79 10.75 11.58
C SER A 63 6.54 10.30 12.86
N LYS A 64 7.87 10.16 12.82
CA LYS A 64 8.72 9.97 14.00
C LYS A 64 9.45 11.25 14.36
#